data_AF-A0A821MZ97-F1
#
_entry.id   AF-A0A821MZ97-F1
#
_cell.length_a   1.000
_cell.length_b   1.000
_cell.length_c   1.000
_cell.angle_alpha   90.00
_cell.angle_beta   90.00
_cell.angle_gamma   90.00
#
_symmetry.space_group_name_H-M   'P 1'
#
loop_
_entity.id
_entity.type
_entity.pdbx_description
1 polymer ?
#
loop_
_entity_poly.entity_id
_entity_poly.type
_entity_poly.pdbx_seq_one_letter_code
_entity_poly.pdbx_strand_id
1 'polypeptide(L)'
;CHQKFLSQNNLFHHLRVQCYPRELRHQIETLTQHIDSTPHRKKIQDVLWKYGKLFDLRQPSKIDIALDHVIDTSQHRPIYTPPYRRSPHDHQTIIEETEKLFKQDSIEPSTSPWCSPVVLVRKKDGTTRFCVDYRKLNDITVKDSFPLPRIDDIFDQLSQSTYFTTLDFKNGYFQIPLAIHDRPKTAFSTRDNHYQFKVLPRGVKNGPPTF
;
A
#
# COMPACT_ATOMS: atom_id res chain seq x y z
N CYS A 1 -27.05 1.92 10.43
CA CYS A 1 -25.76 2.21 11.09
C CYS A 1 -25.66 3.59 11.76
N HIS A 2 -26.72 4.42 11.80
CA HIS A 2 -26.73 5.70 12.53
C HIS A 2 -27.58 5.64 13.82
N GLN A 3 -27.77 4.46 14.40
CA GLN A 3 -28.53 4.31 15.64
C GLN A 3 -27.65 4.58 16.86
N LYS A 4 -28.16 5.38 17.80
CA LYS A 4 -27.55 5.60 19.11
C LYS A 4 -27.99 4.48 20.05
N PHE A 5 -27.04 3.76 20.64
CA PHE A 5 -27.31 2.69 21.59
C PHE A 5 -26.88 3.11 23.00
N LEU A 6 -27.71 2.79 23.98
CA LEU A 6 -27.53 3.14 25.40
C LEU A 6 -26.46 2.28 26.11
N SER A 7 -26.00 1.19 25.50
CA SER A 7 -24.89 0.36 26.01
C SER A 7 -23.95 -0.05 24.87
N GLN A 8 -22.65 -0.13 25.18
CA GLN A 8 -21.62 -0.55 24.21
C GLN A 8 -21.88 -1.95 23.65
N ASN A 9 -22.39 -2.88 24.47
CA ASN A 9 -22.69 -4.25 24.03
C ASN A 9 -23.79 -4.29 22.95
N ASN A 10 -24.82 -3.45 23.05
CA ASN A 10 -25.88 -3.38 22.05
C ASN A 10 -25.41 -2.72 20.74
N LEU A 11 -24.51 -1.75 20.82
CA LEU A 11 -23.85 -1.15 19.66
C LEU A 11 -22.99 -2.18 18.92
N PHE A 12 -22.15 -2.94 19.64
CA PHE A 12 -21.26 -3.93 19.02
C PHE A 12 -22.04 -5.10 18.40
N HIS A 13 -23.11 -5.57 19.07
CA HIS A 13 -23.97 -6.60 18.50
C HIS A 13 -24.69 -6.11 17.23
N HIS A 14 -25.25 -4.90 17.24
CA HIS A 14 -25.87 -4.31 16.05
C HIS A 14 -24.85 -4.10 14.91
N LEU A 15 -23.65 -3.59 15.22
CA LEU A 15 -22.61 -3.38 14.22
C LEU A 15 -22.20 -4.72 13.56
N ARG A 16 -22.03 -5.78 14.38
CA ARG A 16 -21.69 -7.14 13.93
C ARG A 16 -22.76 -7.79 13.07
N VAL A 17 -24.03 -7.63 13.41
CA VAL A 17 -25.13 -8.38 12.76
C VAL A 17 -25.73 -7.61 11.58
N GLN A 18 -25.75 -6.27 11.63
CA GLN A 18 -26.51 -5.44 10.69
C GLN A 18 -25.64 -4.47 9.86
N CYS A 19 -24.44 -4.10 10.31
CA CYS A 19 -23.65 -3.04 9.65
C CYS A 19 -22.40 -3.50 8.90
N TYR A 20 -21.67 -4.51 9.40
CA TYR A 20 -20.45 -4.94 8.71
C TYR A 20 -20.76 -5.84 7.50
N PRO A 21 -20.09 -5.63 6.35
CA PRO A 21 -20.22 -6.47 5.15
C PRO A 21 -19.89 -7.93 5.43
N ARG A 22 -20.52 -8.86 4.71
CA ARG A 22 -20.32 -10.31 4.90
C ARG A 22 -18.86 -10.71 4.76
N GLU A 23 -18.14 -10.07 3.85
CA GLU A 23 -16.73 -10.32 3.54
C GLU A 23 -15.84 -10.03 4.76
N LEU A 24 -16.09 -8.90 5.44
CA LEU A 24 -15.36 -8.51 6.65
C LEU A 24 -15.64 -9.50 7.80
N ARG A 25 -16.86 -10.01 7.90
CA ARG A 25 -17.20 -11.02 8.93
C ARG A 25 -16.43 -12.31 8.72
N HIS A 26 -16.48 -12.81 7.49
CA HIS A 26 -15.76 -14.03 7.12
C HIS A 26 -14.25 -13.88 7.34
N GLN A 27 -13.70 -12.70 7.05
CA GLN A 27 -12.29 -12.40 7.29
C GLN A 27 -11.93 -12.45 8.79
N ILE A 28 -12.70 -11.78 9.65
CA ILE A 28 -12.44 -11.77 11.11
C ILE A 28 -12.57 -13.17 11.71
N GLU A 29 -13.57 -13.95 11.27
CA GLU A 29 -13.74 -15.34 11.69
C GLU A 29 -12.52 -16.17 11.28
N THR A 30 -12.10 -16.10 10.02
CA THR A 30 -10.94 -16.82 9.49
C THR A 30 -9.66 -16.46 10.22
N LEU A 31 -9.42 -15.16 10.47
CA LEU A 31 -8.23 -14.68 11.20
C LEU A 31 -8.15 -15.22 12.63
N THR A 32 -9.28 -15.55 13.26
CA THR A 32 -9.33 -15.97 14.66
C THR A 32 -9.55 -17.48 14.83
N GLN A 33 -9.67 -18.24 13.73
CA GLN A 33 -9.93 -19.69 13.75
C GLN A 33 -8.82 -20.52 14.41
N HIS A 34 -7.59 -20.04 14.40
CA HIS A 34 -6.44 -20.72 14.98
C HIS A 34 -6.36 -20.60 16.52
N ILE A 35 -7.23 -19.81 17.14
CA ILE A 35 -7.21 -19.56 18.60
C ILE A 35 -8.13 -20.59 19.28
N ASP A 36 -7.58 -21.63 19.90
CA ASP A 36 -8.36 -22.72 20.49
C ASP A 36 -9.26 -22.29 21.66
N SER A 37 -8.79 -21.35 22.48
CA SER A 37 -9.54 -20.85 23.64
C SER A 37 -10.71 -19.96 23.19
N THR A 38 -11.94 -20.47 23.32
CA THR A 38 -13.18 -19.75 22.99
C THR A 38 -13.31 -18.39 23.71
N PRO A 39 -12.99 -18.26 25.01
CA PRO A 39 -13.01 -16.95 25.68
C PRO A 39 -11.99 -15.96 25.10
N HIS A 40 -10.77 -16.41 24.77
CA HIS A 40 -9.74 -15.55 24.18
C HIS A 40 -10.10 -15.15 22.74
N ARG A 41 -10.58 -16.11 21.94
CA ARG A 41 -11.07 -15.88 20.58
C ARG A 41 -12.12 -14.77 20.56
N LYS A 42 -13.12 -14.83 21.44
CA LYS A 42 -14.16 -13.78 21.54
C LYS A 42 -13.58 -12.41 21.87
N LYS A 43 -12.66 -12.32 22.83
CA LYS A 43 -12.02 -11.03 23.19
C LYS A 43 -11.25 -10.43 22.00
N ILE A 44 -10.51 -11.24 21.24
CA ILE A 44 -9.80 -10.77 20.05
C ILE A 44 -10.77 -10.34 18.96
N GLN A 45 -11.81 -11.14 18.71
CA GLN A 45 -12.87 -10.76 17.78
C GLN A 45 -13.49 -9.43 18.19
N ASP A 46 -13.78 -9.19 19.48
CA ASP A 46 -14.34 -7.94 19.96
C ASP A 46 -13.46 -6.73 19.60
N VAL A 47 -12.14 -6.88 19.69
CA VAL A 47 -11.17 -5.84 19.26
C VAL A 47 -11.20 -5.66 17.74
N LEU A 48 -11.16 -6.74 16.96
CA LEU A 48 -11.23 -6.67 15.49
C LEU A 48 -12.52 -6.02 15.01
N TRP A 49 -13.64 -6.29 15.68
CA TRP A 49 -14.92 -5.65 15.41
C TRP A 49 -14.90 -4.17 15.77
N LYS A 50 -14.33 -3.80 16.93
CA LYS A 50 -14.18 -2.40 17.33
C LYS A 50 -13.42 -1.58 16.29
N TYR A 51 -12.38 -2.17 15.69
CA TYR A 51 -11.57 -1.56 14.65
C TYR A 51 -11.90 -2.05 13.23
N GLY A 52 -13.11 -2.56 12.99
CA GLY A 52 -13.48 -3.22 11.74
C GLY A 52 -13.26 -2.37 10.47
N LYS A 53 -13.30 -1.04 10.60
CA LYS A 53 -12.98 -0.10 9.51
C LYS A 53 -11.54 -0.25 9.00
N LEU A 54 -10.57 -0.55 9.88
CA LEU A 54 -9.16 -0.74 9.50
C LEU A 54 -8.95 -1.99 8.66
N PHE A 55 -9.84 -2.97 8.81
CA PHE A 55 -9.79 -4.25 8.11
C PHE A 55 -10.70 -4.29 6.88
N ASP A 56 -11.37 -3.19 6.55
CA ASP A 56 -12.21 -3.09 5.36
C ASP A 56 -11.35 -2.80 4.11
N LEU A 57 -10.99 -3.85 3.39
CA LEU A 57 -10.06 -3.81 2.27
C LEU A 57 -10.68 -3.41 0.92
N ARG A 58 -11.94 -2.95 0.91
CA ARG A 58 -12.69 -2.59 -0.31
C ARG A 58 -12.28 -1.23 -0.87
N GLN A 59 -11.84 -0.31 -0.01
CA GLN A 59 -11.39 1.03 -0.37
C GLN A 59 -9.89 1.15 -0.05
N PRO A 60 -9.08 1.77 -0.91
CA PRO A 60 -7.69 2.07 -0.57
C PRO A 60 -7.66 3.00 0.65
N SER A 61 -6.90 2.62 1.67
CA SER A 61 -6.66 3.47 2.83
C SER A 61 -5.66 4.55 2.46
N LYS A 62 -6.00 5.81 2.72
CA LYS A 62 -5.06 6.93 2.67
C LYS A 62 -4.70 7.28 4.10
N ILE A 63 -3.41 7.36 4.40
CA ILE A 63 -2.95 7.81 5.70
C ILE A 63 -2.78 9.34 5.65
N ASP A 64 -3.24 9.99 6.71
CA ASP A 64 -2.98 11.40 6.96
C ASP A 64 -1.81 11.45 7.95
N ILE A 65 -0.59 11.44 7.42
CA ILE A 65 0.64 11.55 8.19
C ILE A 65 1.29 12.90 7.89
N ALA A 66 1.97 13.45 8.89
CA ALA A 66 2.64 14.74 8.76
C ALA A 66 3.83 14.74 7.79
N LEU A 67 4.26 13.56 7.32
CA LEU A 67 5.45 13.40 6.49
C LEU A 67 5.09 12.83 5.12
N ASP A 68 5.19 13.67 4.10
CA ASP A 68 5.19 13.24 2.71
C ASP A 68 6.54 12.59 2.36
N HIS A 69 6.53 11.54 1.54
CA HIS A 69 7.75 10.97 1.00
C HIS A 69 8.41 11.94 0.01
N VAL A 70 9.69 12.20 0.21
CA VAL A 70 10.54 13.06 -0.62
C VAL A 70 11.57 12.21 -1.37
N ILE A 71 11.74 12.50 -2.65
CA ILE A 71 12.73 11.86 -3.54
C ILE A 71 13.83 12.88 -3.81
N ASP A 72 14.80 12.98 -2.92
CA ASP A 72 15.92 13.91 -3.09
C ASP A 72 16.85 13.45 -4.22
N THR A 73 16.88 14.19 -5.32
CA THR A 73 17.77 13.97 -6.48
C THR A 73 18.91 15.00 -6.53
N SER A 74 19.13 15.74 -5.44
CA SER A 74 20.01 16.90 -5.40
C SER A 74 19.69 17.87 -6.56
N GLN A 75 20.71 18.38 -7.25
CA GLN A 75 20.59 19.29 -8.39
C GLN A 75 20.54 18.57 -9.75
N HIS A 76 20.16 17.29 -9.79
CA HIS A 76 20.16 16.51 -11.03
C HIS A 76 19.00 16.92 -11.96
N ARG A 77 19.27 16.99 -13.27
CA ARG A 77 18.27 17.29 -14.30
C ARG A 77 17.30 16.11 -14.50
N PRO A 78 16.09 16.34 -15.06
CA PRO A 78 15.16 15.27 -15.36
C PRO A 78 15.76 14.17 -16.25
N ILE A 79 15.49 12.91 -15.90
CA ILE A 79 15.86 11.75 -16.71
C ILE A 79 14.62 11.26 -17.45
N TYR A 80 14.70 11.26 -18.78
CA TYR A 80 13.71 10.65 -19.65
C TYR A 80 14.23 9.30 -20.18
N THR A 81 13.49 8.23 -19.92
CA THR A 81 13.71 6.92 -20.54
C THR A 81 12.45 6.50 -21.27
N PRO A 82 12.52 6.25 -22.60
CA PRO A 82 11.35 5.92 -23.39
C PRO A 82 10.74 4.58 -22.96
N PRO A 83 9.41 4.40 -23.12
CA PRO A 83 8.77 3.11 -22.91
C PRO A 83 9.42 2.00 -23.74
N TYR A 84 9.57 0.81 -23.15
CA TYR A 84 10.08 -0.35 -23.87
C TYR A 84 9.09 -0.81 -24.95
N ARG A 85 9.61 -1.39 -26.04
CA ARG A 85 8.77 -2.08 -27.04
C ARG A 85 8.10 -3.29 -26.39
N ARG A 86 6.79 -3.41 -26.54
CA ARG A 86 5.97 -4.48 -25.94
C ARG A 86 5.04 -5.12 -26.96
N SER A 87 4.53 -6.30 -26.62
CA SER A 87 3.48 -6.96 -27.41
C SER A 87 2.14 -6.23 -27.25
N PRO A 88 1.18 -6.40 -28.18
CA PRO A 88 -0.17 -5.84 -28.02
C PRO A 88 -0.86 -6.29 -26.73
N HIS A 89 -0.64 -7.54 -26.32
CA HIS A 89 -1.18 -8.09 -25.08
C HIS A 89 -0.63 -7.37 -23.84
N ASP A 90 0.68 -7.17 -23.79
CA ASP A 90 1.32 -6.43 -22.69
C ASP A 90 0.84 -4.97 -22.62
N HIS A 91 0.64 -4.33 -23.78
CA HIS A 91 0.07 -2.97 -23.83
C HIS A 91 -1.33 -2.92 -23.21
N GLN A 92 -2.17 -3.90 -23.53
CA GLN A 92 -3.51 -4.00 -22.95
C GLN A 92 -3.44 -4.18 -21.42
N THR A 93 -2.56 -5.04 -20.92
CA THR A 93 -2.34 -5.22 -19.47
C THR A 93 -1.87 -3.93 -18.80
N ILE A 94 -0.97 -3.17 -19.44
CA ILE A 94 -0.50 -1.88 -18.92
C ILE A 94 -1.66 -0.88 -18.80
N ILE A 95 -2.53 -0.80 -19.80
CA ILE A 95 -3.68 0.10 -19.80
C ILE A 95 -4.65 -0.29 -18.67
N GLU A 96 -5.00 -1.56 -18.55
CA GLU A 96 -5.91 -2.05 -17.51
C GLU A 96 -5.40 -1.79 -16.10
N GLU A 97 -4.11 -2.04 -15.83
CA GLU A 97 -3.49 -1.75 -14.53
C GLU A 97 -3.39 -0.24 -14.26
N THR A 98 -3.11 0.57 -15.29
CA THR A 98 -3.09 2.03 -15.17
C THR A 98 -4.47 2.58 -14.81
N GLU A 99 -5.54 2.07 -15.45
CA GLU A 99 -6.91 2.46 -15.11
C GLU A 99 -7.29 2.09 -13.67
N LYS A 100 -6.83 0.94 -13.17
CA LYS A 100 -7.06 0.54 -11.76
C LYS A 100 -6.37 1.52 -10.81
N LEU A 101 -5.12 1.86 -11.07
CA LEU A 101 -4.38 2.85 -10.27
C LEU A 101 -5.03 4.23 -10.31
N PHE A 102 -5.55 4.63 -11.48
CA PHE A 102 -6.28 5.89 -11.66
C PHE A 102 -7.59 5.91 -10.86
N LYS A 103 -8.39 4.85 -10.95
CA LYS A 103 -9.65 4.69 -10.17
C LYS A 103 -9.39 4.67 -8.66
N GLN A 104 -8.22 4.21 -8.23
CA GLN A 104 -7.78 4.21 -6.82
C GLN A 104 -7.18 5.55 -6.38
N ASP A 105 -7.16 6.57 -7.25
CA ASP A 105 -6.56 7.88 -7.00
C ASP A 105 -5.09 7.80 -6.57
N SER A 106 -4.36 6.79 -7.06
CA SER A 106 -2.94 6.57 -6.79
C SER A 106 -2.04 7.28 -7.80
N ILE A 107 -2.56 7.57 -8.99
CA ILE A 107 -1.86 8.27 -10.08
C ILE A 107 -2.73 9.40 -10.64
N GLU A 108 -2.08 10.35 -11.31
CA GLU A 108 -2.72 11.46 -12.03
C GLU A 108 -2.02 11.71 -13.38
N PRO A 109 -2.68 12.35 -14.36
CA PRO A 109 -2.04 12.72 -15.62
C PRO A 109 -0.88 13.68 -15.35
N SER A 110 0.20 13.55 -16.12
CA SER A 110 1.40 14.34 -15.92
C SER A 110 1.88 14.96 -17.23
N THR A 111 2.56 16.10 -17.10
CA THR A 111 3.36 16.74 -18.14
C THR A 111 4.84 16.78 -17.75
N SER A 112 5.25 15.87 -16.85
CA SER A 112 6.60 15.82 -16.29
C SER A 112 7.67 15.64 -17.38
N PRO A 113 8.83 16.30 -17.24
CA PRO A 113 10.00 16.02 -18.07
C PRO A 113 10.68 14.69 -17.71
N TRP A 114 10.34 14.07 -16.57
CA TRP A 114 10.85 12.77 -16.17
C TRP A 114 10.04 11.65 -16.80
N CYS A 115 10.68 10.52 -17.11
CA CYS A 115 9.96 9.33 -17.52
C CYS A 115 10.76 8.08 -17.18
N SER A 116 10.13 7.16 -16.43
CA SER A 116 10.63 5.81 -16.19
C SER A 116 9.73 4.79 -16.91
N PRO A 117 10.30 3.79 -17.59
CA PRO A 117 9.52 2.86 -18.41
C PRO A 117 8.80 1.82 -17.54
N VAL A 118 7.63 1.37 -18.02
CA VAL A 118 6.86 0.30 -17.36
C VAL A 118 7.44 -1.07 -17.70
N VAL A 119 7.51 -1.93 -16.68
CA VAL A 119 7.94 -3.31 -16.74
C VAL A 119 6.86 -4.21 -16.17
N LEU A 120 6.47 -5.21 -16.96
CA LEU A 120 5.56 -6.27 -16.54
C LEU A 120 6.39 -7.45 -16.06
N VAL A 121 6.20 -7.86 -14.80
CA VAL A 121 6.89 -9.00 -14.21
C VAL A 121 5.89 -10.12 -13.97
N ARG A 122 6.06 -11.26 -14.65
CA ARG A 122 5.22 -12.44 -14.44
C ARG A 122 5.55 -13.08 -13.10
N LYS A 123 4.54 -13.33 -12.28
CA LYS A 123 4.66 -14.11 -11.04
C LYS A 123 4.53 -15.60 -11.33
N LYS A 124 4.95 -16.42 -10.35
CA LYS A 124 4.79 -17.88 -10.37
C LYS A 124 3.32 -18.33 -10.41
N ASP A 125 2.42 -17.52 -9.86
CA ASP A 125 0.97 -17.77 -9.83
C ASP A 125 0.27 -17.44 -11.18
N GLY A 126 1.02 -17.07 -12.21
CA GLY A 126 0.50 -16.69 -13.53
C GLY A 126 0.02 -15.24 -13.63
N THR A 127 -0.06 -14.49 -12.52
CA THR A 127 -0.43 -13.07 -12.54
C THR A 127 0.74 -12.18 -12.95
N THR A 128 0.46 -11.00 -13.48
CA THR A 128 1.46 -10.02 -13.88
C THR A 128 1.54 -8.88 -12.87
N ARG A 129 2.74 -8.46 -12.49
CA ARG A 129 2.98 -7.25 -11.69
C ARG A 129 3.28 -6.08 -12.62
N PHE A 130 2.49 -5.02 -12.48
CA PHE A 130 2.82 -3.71 -13.00
C PHE A 130 3.94 -3.09 -12.15
N CYS A 131 5.09 -2.78 -12.75
CA CYS A 131 6.22 -2.13 -12.10
C CYS A 131 6.74 -0.99 -12.98
N VAL A 132 7.33 0.02 -12.36
CA VAL A 132 8.03 1.10 -13.06
C VAL A 132 9.52 0.95 -12.77
N ASP A 133 10.34 1.01 -13.81
CA ASP A 133 11.78 0.82 -13.71
C ASP A 133 12.47 2.09 -13.25
N TYR A 134 12.51 2.29 -11.93
CA TYR A 134 13.14 3.46 -11.31
C TYR A 134 14.66 3.32 -11.14
N ARG A 135 15.35 2.36 -11.77
CA ARG A 135 16.80 2.18 -11.57
C ARG A 135 17.60 3.47 -11.79
N LYS A 136 17.38 4.16 -12.92
CA LYS A 136 18.06 5.42 -13.22
C LYS A 136 17.69 6.56 -12.25
N LEU A 137 16.46 6.59 -11.76
CA LEU A 137 16.05 7.53 -10.73
C LEU A 137 16.78 7.22 -9.41
N ASN A 138 16.80 5.95 -9.01
CA ASN A 138 17.43 5.49 -7.77
C ASN A 138 18.96 5.71 -7.75
N ASP A 139 19.61 5.66 -8.90
CA ASP A 139 21.05 5.90 -9.02
C ASP A 139 21.41 7.35 -8.61
N ILE A 140 20.53 8.31 -8.89
CA ILE A 140 20.73 9.73 -8.57
C ILE A 140 20.03 10.16 -7.27
N THR A 141 19.14 9.34 -6.71
CA THR A 141 18.47 9.63 -5.44
C THR A 141 19.46 9.51 -4.28
N VAL A 142 19.54 10.54 -3.45
CA VAL A 142 20.31 10.54 -2.20
C VAL A 142 19.77 9.45 -1.29
N LYS A 143 20.65 8.56 -0.81
CA LYS A 143 20.24 7.41 -0.01
C LYS A 143 19.82 7.86 1.39
N ASP A 144 18.62 7.48 1.81
CA ASP A 144 18.22 7.58 3.20
C ASP A 144 18.94 6.51 4.04
N SER A 145 19.59 6.96 5.11
CA SER A 145 20.36 6.10 6.04
C SER A 145 19.61 5.85 7.35
N PHE A 146 18.27 5.90 7.31
CA PHE A 146 17.43 5.54 8.45
C PHE A 146 17.85 4.19 9.05
N PRO A 147 18.13 4.13 10.37
CA PRO A 147 18.60 2.92 11.02
C PRO A 147 17.43 1.94 11.21
N LEU A 148 17.41 0.87 10.41
CA LEU A 148 16.55 -0.26 10.71
C LEU A 148 17.16 -1.07 11.87
N PRO A 149 16.37 -1.45 12.89
CA PRO A 149 16.86 -2.27 14.00
C PRO A 149 17.37 -3.61 13.49
N ARG A 150 18.34 -4.20 14.19
CA ARG A 150 18.79 -5.56 13.85
C ARG A 150 17.72 -6.55 14.24
N ILE A 151 17.69 -7.68 13.54
CA ILE A 151 16.75 -8.76 13.82
C ILE A 151 16.91 -9.26 15.26
N ASP A 152 18.15 -9.36 15.76
CA ASP A 152 18.44 -9.78 17.14
C ASP A 152 17.85 -8.79 18.17
N ASP A 153 17.98 -7.48 17.93
CA ASP A 153 17.42 -6.45 18.81
C ASP A 153 15.88 -6.58 18.92
N ILE A 154 15.21 -6.94 17.82
CA ILE A 154 13.76 -7.18 17.81
C ILE A 154 13.43 -8.44 18.63
N PHE A 155 14.19 -9.53 18.48
CA PHE A 155 13.94 -10.76 19.24
C PHE A 155 14.16 -10.60 20.74
N ASP A 156 15.19 -9.85 21.14
CA ASP A 156 15.46 -9.55 22.55
C ASP A 156 14.29 -8.78 23.18
N GLN A 157 13.71 -7.81 22.46
CA GLN A 157 12.52 -7.09 22.91
C GLN A 157 11.27 -7.98 23.04
N LEU A 158 11.16 -8.98 22.17
CA LEU A 158 10.03 -9.91 22.13
C LEU A 158 10.15 -11.05 23.17
N SER A 159 11.34 -11.30 23.72
CA SER A 159 11.69 -12.47 24.55
C SER A 159 10.80 -12.69 25.79
N GLN A 160 10.18 -11.63 26.33
CA GLN A 160 9.30 -11.71 27.51
C GLN A 160 7.80 -11.80 27.16
N SER A 161 7.47 -11.78 25.87
CA SER A 161 6.07 -11.83 25.42
C SER A 161 5.58 -13.27 25.27
N THR A 162 4.35 -13.52 25.70
CA THR A 162 3.68 -14.82 25.58
C THR A 162 2.71 -14.89 24.41
N TYR A 163 2.28 -13.73 23.90
CA TYR A 163 1.37 -13.61 22.78
C TYR A 163 1.96 -12.68 21.73
N PHE A 164 1.93 -13.12 20.48
CA PHE A 164 2.40 -12.35 19.33
C PHE A 164 1.24 -12.07 18.38
N THR A 165 1.27 -10.91 17.74
CA THR A 165 0.34 -10.56 16.67
C THR A 165 1.11 -9.86 15.58
N THR A 166 0.91 -10.30 14.35
CA THR A 166 1.48 -9.69 13.15
C THR A 166 0.39 -8.92 12.41
N LEU A 167 0.65 -7.65 12.11
CA LEU A 167 -0.25 -6.82 11.31
C LEU A 167 0.45 -6.47 10.00
N ASP A 168 -0.21 -6.74 8.87
CA ASP A 168 0.29 -6.40 7.54
C ASP A 168 -0.58 -5.31 6.91
N PHE A 169 0.06 -4.30 6.34
CA PHE A 169 -0.62 -3.20 5.66
C PHE A 169 -0.83 -3.56 4.18
N LYS A 170 -2.08 -3.78 3.79
CA LYS A 170 -2.42 -4.04 2.38
C LYS A 170 -1.98 -2.86 1.52
N ASN A 171 -1.04 -3.13 0.60
CA ASN A 171 -0.44 -2.13 -0.27
C ASN A 171 0.13 -0.92 0.50
N GLY A 172 0.78 -1.15 1.65
CA GLY A 172 1.28 -0.10 2.56
C GLY A 172 1.96 1.10 1.87
N TYR A 173 2.84 0.86 0.89
CA TYR A 173 3.46 1.93 0.10
C TYR A 173 2.46 2.89 -0.56
N PHE A 174 1.39 2.38 -1.16
CA PHE A 174 0.37 3.22 -1.82
C PHE A 174 -0.50 4.01 -0.84
N GLN A 175 -0.32 3.83 0.47
CA GLN A 175 -0.98 4.65 1.48
C GLN A 175 -0.18 5.94 1.75
N ILE A 176 1.15 5.90 1.61
CA ILE A 176 2.06 7.02 1.91
C ILE A 176 1.97 8.07 0.80
N PRO A 177 1.63 9.34 1.11
CA PRO A 177 1.62 10.42 0.13
C PRO A 177 3.03 10.77 -0.36
N LEU A 178 3.14 11.12 -1.64
CA LEU A 178 4.34 11.76 -2.20
C LEU A 178 4.23 13.28 -2.09
N ALA A 179 5.35 13.90 -1.76
CA ALA A 179 5.47 15.35 -1.79
C ALA A 179 5.14 15.86 -3.19
N ILE A 180 4.27 16.88 -3.27
CA ILE A 180 3.70 17.37 -4.56
C ILE A 180 4.80 17.71 -5.57
N HIS A 181 5.90 18.31 -5.11
CA HIS A 181 7.03 18.71 -5.95
C HIS A 181 7.86 17.53 -6.49
N ASP A 182 7.75 16.35 -5.88
CA ASP A 182 8.49 15.15 -6.26
C ASP A 182 7.66 14.14 -7.07
N ARG A 183 6.33 14.29 -7.10
CA ARG A 183 5.46 13.47 -7.97
C ARG A 183 5.95 13.39 -9.42
N PRO A 184 6.39 14.49 -10.08
CA PRO A 184 6.90 14.44 -11.43
C PRO A 184 8.07 13.45 -11.62
N LYS A 185 8.91 13.23 -10.60
CA LYS A 185 10.05 12.29 -10.67
C LYS A 185 9.61 10.83 -10.83
N THR A 186 8.38 10.53 -10.40
CA THR A 186 7.77 9.19 -10.51
C THR A 186 7.03 8.96 -11.83
N ALA A 187 7.15 9.89 -12.78
CA ALA A 187 6.35 9.83 -13.99
C ALA A 187 6.73 8.65 -14.90
N PHE A 188 5.73 8.09 -15.56
CA PHE A 188 5.84 7.01 -16.53
C PHE A 188 4.86 7.23 -17.68
N SER A 189 5.21 6.71 -18.86
CA SER A 189 4.33 6.76 -20.03
C SER A 189 3.77 5.38 -20.36
N THR A 190 2.48 5.36 -20.70
CA THR A 190 1.88 4.29 -21.48
C THR A 190 1.98 4.63 -22.97
N ARG A 191 1.36 3.84 -23.85
CA ARG A 191 1.32 4.13 -25.29
C ARG A 191 0.63 5.46 -25.58
N ASP A 192 -0.42 5.76 -24.81
CA ASP A 192 -1.37 6.81 -25.17
C ASP A 192 -1.32 8.01 -24.22
N ASN A 193 -0.80 7.83 -23.00
CA ASN A 193 -0.86 8.85 -21.95
C ASN A 193 0.40 8.85 -21.06
N HIS A 194 0.58 9.96 -20.34
CA HIS A 194 1.66 10.16 -19.37
C HIS A 194 1.07 10.40 -17.98
N TYR A 195 1.61 9.71 -16.98
CA TYR A 195 1.10 9.72 -15.61
C TYR A 195 2.22 9.88 -14.61
N GLN A 196 1.87 10.35 -13.40
CA GLN A 196 2.74 10.38 -12.24
C GLN A 196 2.01 9.84 -11.01
N PHE A 197 2.76 9.34 -10.02
CA PHE A 197 2.15 8.86 -8.79
C PHE A 197 1.87 10.00 -7.80
N LYS A 198 0.76 9.86 -7.06
CA LYS A 198 0.40 10.72 -5.92
C LYS A 198 0.85 10.14 -4.58
N VAL A 199 1.10 8.83 -4.57
CA VAL A 199 1.47 8.01 -3.42
C VAL A 199 2.76 7.26 -3.72
N LEU A 200 3.47 6.81 -2.71
CA LEU A 200 4.78 6.17 -2.85
C LEU A 200 4.71 4.91 -3.73
N PRO A 201 5.29 4.91 -4.95
CA PRO A 201 5.28 3.73 -5.81
C PRO A 201 6.33 2.74 -5.35
N ARG A 202 6.06 1.45 -5.61
CA ARG A 202 7.05 0.40 -5.38
C ARG A 202 8.26 0.61 -6.30
N GLY A 203 9.46 0.32 -5.79
CA GLY A 203 10.70 0.32 -6.57
C GLY A 203 11.54 1.60 -6.46
N VAL A 204 11.06 2.65 -5.78
CA VAL A 204 11.90 3.82 -5.45
C VAL A 204 12.83 3.51 -4.27
N LYS A 205 14.04 4.08 -4.31
CA LYS A 205 15.15 3.77 -3.41
C LYS A 205 14.82 3.89 -1.92
N ASN A 206 14.24 5.03 -1.54
CA ASN A 206 13.97 5.36 -0.14
C ASN A 206 12.56 4.96 0.29
N GLY A 207 11.87 4.12 -0.48
CA GLY A 207 10.54 3.64 -0.12
C GLY A 207 10.51 2.88 1.21
N PRO A 208 11.36 1.84 1.40
CA PRO A 208 11.37 1.08 2.65
C PRO A 208 11.75 1.89 3.90
N PRO A 209 12.77 2.77 3.90
CA PRO A 209 13.04 3.65 5.04
C PRO A 209 11.89 4.55 5.47
N THR A 210 11.00 4.93 4.53
CA THR A 210 9.83 5.75 4.84
C THR A 210 8.66 4.96 5.43
N PHE A 211 8.56 3.66 5.11
CA PHE A 211 7.46 2.78 5.54
C PHE A 211 7.78 2.09 6.86
#